data_AF-A0A9E7AJH1-F1
#
_entry.id   AF-A0A9E7AJH1-F1
#
_cell.length_a   1.000
_cell.length_b   1.000
_cell.length_c   1.000
_cell.angle_alpha   90.00
_cell.angle_beta   90.00
_cell.angle_gamma   90.00
#
_symmetry.space_group_name_H-M   'P 1'
#
loop_
_entity.id
_entity.type
_entity.pdbx_description
1 polymer ?
#
loop_
_entity_poly.entity_id
_entity_poly.type
_entity_poly.pdbx_seq_one_letter_code
_entity_poly.pdbx_strand_id
1 'polypeptide(L)'
;MGKFSEWLSEHVIELVSFLAATGLGGAAVLSFSTYIREFWERNPIITAFYSLLCLFFGMCLGALLNLSKYLIWKNEIKRQDEERDRKEKQALAEKEAKRLESERIKEEQLQEKIKNARERIETLSPIDKYAIKVLSEKGLARVPYDYTTTHDEFTYVDDLVNITETNFDESVITLTNYGKFCVEHSQDILEKAEKPKTED
;
A
#
# COMPACT_ATOMS: atom_id res chain seq x y z
N MET A 1 -9.04 -13.37 32.41
CA MET A 1 -10.42 -13.67 31.98
C MET A 1 -10.49 -14.45 30.65
N GLY A 2 -9.58 -14.28 29.68
CA GLY A 2 -9.64 -14.98 28.37
C GLY A 2 -9.65 -16.51 28.42
N LYS A 3 -8.79 -17.14 29.25
CA LYS A 3 -8.71 -18.61 29.34
C LYS A 3 -9.97 -19.29 29.88
N PHE A 4 -10.68 -18.64 30.81
CA PHE A 4 -11.91 -19.19 31.37
C PHE A 4 -13.08 -19.04 30.39
N SER A 5 -13.16 -17.94 29.64
CA SER A 5 -14.19 -17.77 28.62
C SER A 5 -14.00 -18.68 27.40
N GLU A 6 -12.75 -18.94 27.00
CA GLU A 6 -12.44 -19.92 25.94
C GLU A 6 -12.80 -21.34 26.40
N TRP A 7 -12.34 -21.74 27.59
CA TRP A 7 -12.68 -23.04 28.17
C TRP A 7 -14.20 -23.24 28.32
N LEU A 8 -14.91 -22.22 28.83
CA LEU A 8 -16.36 -22.27 28.99
C LEU A 8 -17.08 -22.34 27.63
N SER A 9 -16.58 -21.64 26.60
CA SER A 9 -17.14 -21.72 25.24
C SER A 9 -16.96 -23.11 24.63
N GLU A 10 -15.83 -23.77 24.87
CA GLU A 10 -15.55 -25.11 24.39
C GLU A 10 -16.40 -26.18 25.10
N HIS A 11 -16.59 -26.05 26.41
CA HIS A 11 -17.24 -27.07 27.24
C HIS A 11 -18.72 -26.75 27.56
N VAL A 12 -19.26 -25.66 27.02
CA VAL A 12 -20.64 -25.21 27.31
C VAL A 12 -21.70 -26.25 26.93
N ILE A 13 -21.47 -26.98 25.83
CA ILE A 13 -22.39 -28.00 25.32
C ILE A 13 -22.39 -29.22 26.26
N GLU A 14 -21.22 -29.60 26.77
CA GLU A 14 -21.06 -30.68 27.75
C GLU A 14 -21.72 -30.32 29.08
N LEU A 15 -21.56 -29.07 29.53
CA LEU A 15 -22.15 -28.56 30.78
C LEU A 15 -23.68 -28.51 30.69
N VAL A 16 -24.23 -28.06 29.56
CA VAL A 16 -25.66 -28.09 29.27
C VAL A 16 -26.21 -29.52 29.27
N SER A 17 -25.46 -30.46 28.67
CA SER A 17 -25.85 -31.88 28.61
C SER A 17 -25.81 -32.55 29.99
N PHE A 18 -24.82 -32.22 30.83
CA PHE A 18 -24.71 -32.70 32.20
C PHE A 18 -25.87 -32.22 33.08
N LEU A 19 -26.22 -30.93 32.97
CA LEU A 19 -27.34 -30.33 33.72
C LEU A 19 -28.69 -30.88 33.25
N ALA A 20 -28.86 -31.11 31.94
CA ALA A 20 -30.05 -31.73 31.39
C ALA A 20 -30.19 -33.19 31.86
N ALA A 21 -29.09 -33.97 31.86
CA ALA A 21 -29.11 -35.37 32.29
C ALA A 21 -29.37 -35.52 33.80
N THR A 22 -28.84 -34.63 34.63
CA THR A 22 -29.04 -34.66 36.09
C THR A 22 -30.43 -34.15 36.49
N GLY A 23 -30.95 -33.11 35.81
CA GLY A 23 -32.30 -32.58 36.04
C GLY A 23 -33.42 -33.52 35.53
N LEU A 24 -33.34 -33.97 34.27
CA LEU A 24 -34.34 -34.87 33.66
C LEU A 24 -34.19 -36.31 34.16
N GLY A 25 -32.97 -36.79 34.40
CA GLY A 25 -32.72 -38.13 34.95
C GLY A 25 -33.32 -38.31 36.35
N GLY A 26 -33.22 -37.28 37.21
CA GLY A 26 -33.85 -37.29 38.53
C GLY A 26 -35.39 -37.29 38.46
N ALA A 27 -35.97 -36.51 37.55
CA ALA A 27 -37.42 -36.46 37.35
C ALA A 27 -37.99 -37.75 36.74
N ALA A 28 -37.27 -38.36 35.79
CA ALA A 28 -37.66 -39.60 35.12
C ALA A 28 -37.68 -40.80 36.10
N VAL A 29 -36.64 -40.94 36.95
CA VAL A 29 -36.59 -41.99 37.97
C VAL A 29 -37.74 -41.88 38.97
N LEU A 30 -38.13 -40.65 39.34
CA LEU A 30 -39.28 -40.42 40.22
C LEU A 30 -40.61 -40.77 39.54
N SER A 31 -40.76 -40.47 38.24
CA SER A 31 -41.98 -40.77 37.46
C SER A 31 -42.24 -42.26 37.23
N PHE A 32 -41.19 -43.09 37.23
CA PHE A 32 -41.31 -44.55 37.12
C PHE A 32 -41.74 -45.24 38.43
N SER A 33 -41.63 -44.55 39.58
CA SER A 33 -41.76 -45.21 40.89
C SER A 33 -43.18 -45.24 41.48
N THR A 34 -44.13 -44.44 41.01
CA THR A 34 -45.60 -44.51 41.31
C THR A 34 -46.30 -43.27 40.74
N TYR A 35 -47.63 -43.33 40.58
CA TYR A 35 -48.49 -42.20 40.17
C TYR A 35 -48.01 -40.89 40.82
N ILE A 36 -47.63 -39.90 40.02
CA ILE A 36 -47.07 -38.61 40.49
C ILE A 36 -47.89 -38.04 41.65
N ARG A 37 -49.22 -38.21 41.62
CA ARG A 37 -50.15 -37.81 42.69
C ARG A 37 -49.89 -38.52 44.04
N GLU A 38 -49.71 -39.84 44.07
CA GLU A 38 -49.47 -40.59 45.32
C GLU A 38 -48.10 -40.26 45.93
N PHE A 39 -47.10 -39.99 45.10
CA PHE A 39 -45.79 -39.55 45.57
C PHE A 39 -45.83 -38.15 46.20
N TRP A 40 -46.60 -37.23 45.59
CA TRP A 40 -46.85 -35.89 46.13
C TRP A 40 -47.57 -35.92 47.48
N GLU A 41 -48.54 -36.82 47.64
CA GLU A 41 -49.28 -36.98 48.90
C GLU A 41 -48.40 -37.62 50.00
N ARG A 42 -47.48 -38.53 49.65
CA ARG A 42 -46.57 -39.19 50.61
C ARG A 42 -45.35 -38.36 51.01
N ASN A 43 -44.76 -37.58 50.10
CA ASN A 43 -43.49 -36.87 50.34
C ASN A 43 -43.49 -35.43 49.79
N PRO A 44 -44.34 -34.53 50.33
CA PRO A 44 -44.56 -33.19 49.78
C PRO A 44 -43.34 -32.26 49.86
N ILE A 45 -42.46 -32.45 50.84
CA ILE A 45 -41.25 -31.63 51.00
C ILE A 45 -40.22 -31.98 49.92
N ILE A 46 -40.06 -33.27 49.62
CA ILE A 46 -39.10 -33.76 48.62
C ILE A 46 -39.54 -33.33 47.22
N THR A 47 -40.83 -33.44 46.90
CA THR A 47 -41.38 -32.97 45.62
C THR A 47 -41.24 -31.47 45.43
N ALA A 48 -41.49 -30.67 46.48
CA ALA A 48 -41.28 -29.22 46.43
C ALA A 48 -39.80 -28.86 46.16
N PHE A 49 -38.86 -29.58 46.80
CA PHE A 49 -37.43 -29.40 46.59
C PHE A 49 -37.00 -29.72 45.16
N TYR A 50 -37.45 -30.86 44.60
CA TYR A 50 -37.17 -31.20 43.19
C TYR A 50 -37.79 -30.20 42.21
N SER A 51 -39.01 -29.71 42.49
CA SER A 51 -39.65 -28.69 41.66
C SER A 51 -38.84 -27.40 41.62
N LEU A 52 -38.32 -26.96 42.78
CA LEU A 52 -37.42 -25.80 42.88
C LEU A 52 -36.09 -26.04 42.16
N LEU A 53 -35.51 -27.24 42.29
CA LEU A 53 -34.31 -27.60 41.55
C LEU A 53 -34.54 -27.54 40.04
N CYS A 54 -35.65 -28.07 39.52
CA CYS A 54 -35.98 -28.01 38.10
C CYS A 54 -36.10 -26.55 37.60
N LEU A 55 -36.73 -25.67 38.37
CA LEU A 55 -36.79 -24.24 38.04
C LEU A 55 -35.41 -23.60 38.03
N PHE A 56 -34.58 -23.89 39.04
CA PHE A 56 -33.22 -23.38 39.12
C PHE A 56 -32.34 -23.86 37.95
N PHE A 57 -32.38 -25.16 37.64
CA PHE A 57 -31.67 -25.72 36.48
C PHE A 57 -32.17 -25.12 35.17
N GLY A 58 -33.49 -24.90 35.01
CA GLY A 58 -34.04 -24.21 33.83
C GLY A 58 -33.50 -22.79 33.67
N MET A 59 -33.41 -22.02 34.76
CA MET A 59 -32.82 -20.68 34.75
C MET A 59 -31.32 -20.71 34.43
N CYS A 60 -30.56 -21.64 35.03
CA CYS A 60 -29.13 -21.82 34.75
C CYS A 60 -28.86 -22.19 33.29
N LEU A 61 -29.66 -23.11 32.72
CA LEU A 61 -29.57 -23.50 31.31
C LEU A 61 -29.84 -22.32 30.37
N GLY A 62 -30.88 -21.53 30.65
CA GLY A 62 -31.19 -20.33 29.86
C GLY A 62 -30.06 -19.30 29.89
N ALA A 63 -29.49 -19.05 31.06
CA ALA A 63 -28.35 -18.14 31.22
C ALA A 63 -27.10 -18.64 30.48
N LEU A 64 -26.79 -19.94 30.57
CA LEU A 64 -25.65 -20.55 29.89
C LEU A 64 -25.78 -20.52 28.36
N LEU A 65 -26.97 -20.76 27.82
CA LEU A 65 -27.22 -20.69 26.38
C LEU A 65 -27.05 -19.26 25.84
N ASN A 66 -27.54 -18.25 26.58
CA ASN A 66 -27.36 -16.85 26.21
C ASN A 66 -25.89 -16.43 26.30
N LEU A 67 -25.18 -16.86 27.34
CA LEU A 67 -23.75 -16.60 27.50
C LEU A 67 -22.95 -17.24 26.37
N SER A 68 -23.27 -18.47 25.99
CA SER A 68 -22.67 -19.18 24.85
C SER A 68 -22.81 -18.40 23.54
N LYS A 69 -24.05 -18.00 23.20
CA LYS A 69 -24.32 -17.20 22.00
C LYS A 69 -23.53 -15.90 22.00
N TYR A 70 -23.47 -15.23 23.15
CA TYR A 70 -22.70 -13.99 23.30
C TYR A 70 -21.20 -14.21 23.11
N LEU A 71 -20.63 -15.28 23.67
CA LEU A 71 -19.20 -15.59 23.53
C LEU A 71 -18.82 -15.94 22.08
N ILE A 72 -19.65 -16.75 21.41
CA ILE A 72 -19.45 -17.09 19.99
C ILE A 72 -19.48 -15.81 19.13
N TRP A 73 -20.51 -14.99 19.31
CA TRP A 73 -20.63 -13.72 18.59
C TRP A 73 -19.45 -12.77 18.86
N LYS A 74 -19.02 -12.67 20.12
CA LYS A 74 -17.88 -11.83 20.50
C LYS A 74 -16.57 -12.29 19.88
N ASN A 75 -16.33 -13.61 19.83
CA ASN A 75 -15.15 -14.18 19.18
C ASN A 75 -15.18 -13.96 17.67
N GLU A 76 -16.34 -14.07 17.04
CA GLU A 76 -16.50 -13.82 15.60
C GLU A 76 -16.18 -12.36 15.25
N ILE A 77 -16.66 -11.39 16.03
CA ILE A 77 -16.31 -9.96 15.83
C ILE A 77 -14.81 -9.74 15.95
N LYS A 78 -14.18 -10.30 16.99
CA LYS A 78 -12.74 -10.16 17.18
C LYS A 78 -11.95 -10.73 16.00
N ARG A 79 -12.39 -11.88 15.47
CA ARG A 79 -11.78 -12.50 14.30
C ARG A 79 -11.93 -11.64 13.05
N GLN A 80 -13.11 -11.04 12.83
CA GLN A 80 -13.35 -10.13 11.71
C GLN A 80 -12.52 -8.84 11.81
N ASP A 81 -12.32 -8.32 13.02
CA ASP A 81 -11.44 -7.16 13.25
C ASP A 81 -9.98 -7.50 12.95
N GLU A 82 -9.49 -8.66 13.42
CA GLU A 82 -8.13 -9.12 13.13
C GLU A 82 -7.92 -9.40 11.63
N GLU A 83 -8.92 -9.95 10.93
CA GLU A 83 -8.86 -10.15 9.47
C GLU A 83 -8.90 -8.83 8.70
N ARG A 84 -9.68 -7.84 9.15
CA ARG A 84 -9.68 -6.50 8.56
C ARG A 84 -8.34 -5.81 8.73
N ASP A 85 -7.79 -5.80 9.94
CA ASP A 85 -6.48 -5.21 10.23
C ASP A 85 -5.36 -5.88 9.40
N ARG A 86 -5.40 -7.21 9.24
CA ARG A 86 -4.46 -7.92 8.35
C ARG A 86 -4.61 -7.50 6.88
N LYS A 87 -5.84 -7.43 6.38
CA LYS A 87 -6.10 -7.00 4.99
C LYS A 87 -5.67 -5.57 4.76
N GLU A 88 -5.92 -4.67 5.70
CA GLU A 88 -5.49 -3.28 5.63
C GLU A 88 -3.96 -3.15 5.63
N LYS A 89 -3.27 -3.88 6.52
CA LYS A 89 -1.79 -3.91 6.56
C LYS A 89 -1.20 -4.48 5.27
N GLN A 90 -1.76 -5.55 4.73
CA GLN A 90 -1.33 -6.12 3.46
C GLN A 90 -1.55 -5.14 2.30
N ALA A 91 -2.71 -4.48 2.24
CA ALA A 91 -3.01 -3.49 1.22
C ALA A 91 -2.09 -2.25 1.31
N LEU A 92 -1.72 -1.83 2.53
CA LEU A 92 -0.77 -0.74 2.74
C LEU A 92 0.63 -1.14 2.25
N ALA A 93 1.11 -2.33 2.64
CA ALA A 93 2.41 -2.84 2.20
C ALA A 93 2.49 -2.99 0.67
N GLU A 94 1.43 -3.46 0.01
CA GLU A 94 1.39 -3.57 -1.46
C GLU A 94 1.42 -2.19 -2.13
N LYS A 95 0.71 -1.19 -1.59
CA LYS A 95 0.75 0.18 -2.10
C LYS A 95 2.14 0.80 -1.96
N GLU A 96 2.80 0.60 -0.83
CA GLU A 96 4.16 1.09 -0.60
C GLU A 96 5.16 0.41 -1.53
N ALA A 97 5.06 -0.92 -1.71
CA ALA A 97 5.92 -1.66 -2.64
C ALA A 97 5.78 -1.16 -4.08
N LYS A 98 4.54 -0.97 -4.57
CA LYS A 98 4.28 -0.41 -5.91
C LYS A 98 4.83 1.00 -6.07
N ARG A 99 4.72 1.83 -5.03
CA ARG A 99 5.28 3.19 -5.04
C ARG A 99 6.81 3.15 -5.16
N LEU A 100 7.46 2.34 -4.33
CA LEU A 100 8.91 2.20 -4.33
C LEU A 100 9.43 1.65 -5.68
N GLU A 101 8.75 0.66 -6.24
CA GLU A 101 9.06 0.13 -7.57
C GLU A 101 8.92 1.21 -8.66
N SER A 102 7.84 2.01 -8.61
CA SER A 102 7.66 3.11 -9.56
C SER A 102 8.70 4.21 -9.43
N GLU A 103 9.15 4.51 -8.20
CA GLU A 103 10.21 5.49 -7.93
C GLU A 103 11.55 4.96 -8.48
N ARG A 104 11.85 3.68 -8.27
CA ARG A 104 13.04 3.03 -8.81
C ARG A 104 13.07 3.04 -10.34
N ILE A 105 11.95 2.71 -11.01
CA ILE A 105 11.87 2.76 -12.48
C ILE A 105 12.13 4.18 -12.99
N LYS A 106 11.59 5.20 -12.32
CA LYS A 106 11.83 6.60 -12.70
C LYS A 106 13.30 7.00 -12.51
N GLU A 107 13.93 6.52 -11.45
CA GLU A 107 15.35 6.77 -11.20
C GLU A 107 16.24 6.09 -12.24
N GLU A 108 15.97 4.84 -12.58
CA GLU A 108 16.69 4.11 -13.64
C GLU A 108 16.54 4.82 -15.01
N GLN A 109 15.32 5.26 -15.36
CA GLN A 109 15.07 6.06 -16.57
C GLN A 109 15.79 7.41 -16.55
N LEU A 110 15.87 8.06 -15.39
CA LEU A 110 16.59 9.32 -15.24
C LEU A 110 18.09 9.10 -15.44
N GLN A 111 18.67 8.05 -14.84
CA GLN A 111 20.07 7.70 -15.01
C GLN A 111 20.39 7.38 -16.48
N GLU A 112 19.52 6.66 -17.18
CA GLU A 112 19.67 6.39 -18.62
C GLU A 112 19.62 7.69 -19.44
N LYS A 113 18.68 8.59 -19.14
CA LYS A 113 18.62 9.91 -19.79
C LYS A 113 19.87 10.74 -19.55
N ILE A 114 20.39 10.75 -18.32
CA ILE A 114 21.64 11.44 -17.97
C ILE A 114 22.80 10.85 -18.78
N LYS A 115 22.88 9.52 -18.86
CA LYS A 115 23.91 8.82 -19.64
C LYS A 115 23.83 9.21 -21.12
N ASN A 116 22.65 9.13 -21.74
CA ASN A 116 22.44 9.50 -23.14
C ASN A 116 22.76 10.97 -23.40
N ALA A 117 22.39 11.86 -22.48
CA ALA A 117 22.68 13.28 -22.56
C ALA A 117 24.19 13.56 -22.51
N ARG A 118 24.93 12.84 -21.66
CA ARG A 118 26.40 12.92 -21.61
C ARG A 118 27.05 12.39 -22.88
N GLU A 119 26.66 11.20 -23.34
CA GLU A 119 27.15 10.61 -24.59
C GLU A 119 26.86 11.55 -25.79
N ARG A 120 25.70 12.21 -25.79
CA ARG A 120 25.36 13.19 -26.81
C ARG A 120 26.33 14.37 -26.83
N ILE A 121 26.69 14.92 -25.67
CA ILE A 121 27.69 15.99 -25.59
C ILE A 121 29.09 15.46 -25.94
N GLU A 122 29.46 14.26 -25.52
CA GLU A 122 30.78 13.66 -25.83
C GLU A 122 31.00 13.45 -27.33
N THR A 123 29.96 13.08 -28.07
CA THR A 123 30.02 12.85 -29.53
C THR A 123 30.10 14.12 -30.37
N LEU A 124 29.84 15.29 -29.77
CA LEU A 124 29.97 16.58 -30.46
C LEU A 124 31.41 16.91 -30.84
N SER A 125 31.56 17.64 -31.95
CA SER A 125 32.85 18.19 -32.35
C SER A 125 33.35 19.22 -31.32
N PRO A 126 34.67 19.49 -31.24
CA PRO A 126 35.19 20.53 -30.34
C PRO A 126 34.56 21.91 -30.55
N ILE A 127 34.23 22.24 -31.81
CA ILE A 127 33.58 23.50 -32.19
C ILE A 127 32.16 23.56 -31.61
N ASP A 128 31.38 22.50 -31.80
CA ASP A 128 30.01 22.40 -31.29
C ASP A 128 29.97 22.43 -29.76
N LYS A 129 30.88 21.71 -29.10
CA LYS A 129 31.03 21.75 -27.64
C LYS A 129 31.28 23.16 -27.14
N TYR A 130 32.17 23.89 -27.81
CA TYR A 130 32.45 25.28 -27.47
C TYR A 130 31.23 26.19 -27.73
N ALA A 131 30.52 26.01 -28.85
CA ALA A 131 29.30 26.76 -29.15
C ALA A 131 28.21 26.54 -28.08
N ILE A 132 27.97 25.28 -27.70
CA ILE A 132 27.02 24.91 -26.64
C ILE A 132 27.44 25.49 -25.28
N LYS A 133 28.74 25.46 -24.95
CA LYS A 133 29.27 26.11 -23.73
C LYS A 133 29.01 27.62 -23.73
N VAL A 134 29.27 28.30 -24.85
CA VAL A 134 29.02 29.74 -24.95
C VAL A 134 27.53 30.06 -24.84
N LEU A 135 26.67 29.23 -25.44
CA LEU A 135 25.21 29.36 -25.35
C LEU A 135 24.70 29.12 -23.93
N SER A 136 25.27 28.17 -23.19
CA SER A 136 24.87 27.92 -21.80
C SER A 136 25.25 29.06 -20.86
N GLU A 137 26.43 29.65 -21.05
CA GLU A 137 26.92 30.77 -20.24
C GLU A 137 26.16 32.08 -20.55
N LYS A 138 25.87 32.35 -21.82
CA LYS A 138 25.23 33.61 -22.26
C LYS A 138 23.70 33.53 -22.33
N GLY A 139 23.13 32.32 -22.30
CA GLY A 139 21.70 32.04 -22.44
C GLY A 139 21.15 32.13 -23.87
N LEU A 140 21.73 33.00 -24.71
CA LEU A 140 21.41 33.12 -26.13
C LEU A 140 22.61 33.63 -26.94
N ALA A 141 22.62 33.35 -28.23
CA ALA A 141 23.51 33.99 -29.20
C ALA A 141 22.68 34.68 -30.29
N ARG A 142 23.18 35.80 -30.81
CA ARG A 142 22.64 36.48 -31.98
C ARG A 142 23.65 36.38 -33.10
N VAL A 143 23.21 35.90 -34.26
CA VAL A 143 24.04 35.74 -35.46
C VAL A 143 23.33 36.38 -36.64
N PRO A 144 24.05 36.94 -37.62
CA PRO A 144 23.46 37.37 -38.88
C PRO A 144 22.73 36.19 -39.52
N TYR A 145 21.54 36.45 -40.06
CA TYR A 145 20.75 35.45 -40.76
C TYR A 145 21.30 35.26 -42.17
N ASP A 146 22.10 34.22 -42.36
CA ASP A 146 22.38 33.65 -43.66
C ASP A 146 21.85 32.21 -43.66
N TYR A 147 20.75 31.98 -44.37
CA TYR A 147 19.98 30.74 -44.34
C TYR A 147 20.83 29.50 -44.67
N THR A 148 21.82 29.66 -45.54
CA THR A 148 22.71 28.55 -45.94
C THR A 148 23.75 28.20 -44.89
N THR A 149 24.45 29.18 -44.31
CA THR A 149 25.49 28.93 -43.30
C THR A 149 24.90 28.62 -41.92
N THR A 150 23.82 29.28 -41.51
CA THR A 150 23.28 29.13 -40.15
C THR A 150 22.57 27.79 -39.93
N HIS A 151 21.99 27.18 -40.97
CA HIS A 151 21.44 25.83 -40.85
C HIS A 151 22.51 24.75 -41.04
N ASP A 152 23.45 24.92 -41.96
CA ASP A 152 24.53 23.94 -42.16
C ASP A 152 25.46 23.85 -40.93
N GLU A 153 25.78 24.98 -40.27
CA GLU A 153 26.64 25.01 -39.08
C GLU A 153 26.00 24.38 -37.83
N PHE A 154 24.66 24.35 -37.73
CA PHE A 154 23.95 23.82 -36.56
C PHE A 154 23.21 22.50 -36.84
N THR A 155 23.34 21.93 -38.04
CA THR A 155 22.68 20.67 -38.43
C THR A 155 23.03 19.53 -37.47
N TYR A 156 24.26 19.50 -36.95
CA TYR A 156 24.72 18.45 -36.03
C TYR A 156 24.36 18.70 -34.56
N VAL A 157 23.65 19.78 -34.25
CA VAL A 157 23.20 20.15 -32.89
C VAL A 157 21.74 20.61 -32.85
N ASP A 158 20.95 20.32 -33.88
CA ASP A 158 19.54 20.77 -34.01
C ASP A 158 18.66 20.32 -32.83
N ASP A 159 18.98 19.17 -32.23
CA ASP A 159 18.32 18.60 -31.06
C ASP A 159 18.64 19.38 -29.79
N LEU A 160 19.77 20.08 -29.76
CA LEU A 160 20.28 20.84 -28.62
C LEU A 160 19.97 22.34 -28.72
N VAL A 161 19.78 22.88 -29.93
CA VAL A 161 19.56 24.31 -30.15
C VAL A 161 18.26 24.62 -30.89
N ASN A 162 17.59 25.68 -30.48
CA ASN A 162 16.50 26.31 -31.21
C ASN A 162 17.04 27.55 -31.92
N ILE A 163 16.79 27.65 -33.22
CA ILE A 163 17.09 28.82 -34.04
C ILE A 163 15.76 29.54 -34.30
N THR A 164 15.66 30.79 -33.89
CA THR A 164 14.48 31.64 -34.10
C THR A 164 14.88 32.85 -34.94
N GLU A 165 14.28 32.96 -36.11
CA GLU A 165 14.48 34.11 -37.02
C GLU A 165 13.82 35.36 -36.44
N THR A 166 14.47 36.51 -36.63
CA THR A 166 13.91 37.81 -36.26
C THR A 166 13.85 38.74 -37.47
N ASN A 167 13.02 39.79 -37.40
CA ASN A 167 12.74 40.70 -38.53
C ASN A 167 13.92 41.56 -39.03
N PHE A 168 15.16 41.35 -38.54
CA PHE A 168 16.30 42.26 -38.73
C PHE A 168 17.52 41.60 -39.38
N ASP A 169 17.33 40.60 -40.26
CA ASP A 169 18.43 39.80 -40.81
C ASP A 169 19.31 39.18 -39.71
N GLU A 170 18.69 38.82 -38.57
CA GLU A 170 19.34 38.21 -37.41
C GLU A 170 18.58 36.96 -36.95
N SER A 171 19.32 35.93 -36.58
CA SER A 171 18.83 34.72 -35.92
C SER A 171 19.23 34.71 -34.45
N VAL A 172 18.29 34.32 -33.59
CA VAL A 172 18.53 34.08 -32.17
C VAL A 172 18.64 32.58 -31.94
N ILE A 173 19.78 32.16 -31.39
CA ILE A 173 20.05 30.76 -31.05
C ILE A 173 19.93 30.59 -29.53
N THR A 174 19.14 29.63 -29.11
CA THR A 174 18.93 29.28 -27.69
C THR A 174 19.00 27.78 -27.50
N LEU A 175 19.25 27.31 -26.26
CA LEU A 175 19.20 25.87 -25.97
C LEU A 175 17.76 25.36 -25.91
N THR A 176 17.51 24.19 -26.51
CA THR A 176 16.26 23.44 -26.30
C THR A 176 16.15 22.95 -24.85
N ASN A 177 14.99 22.43 -24.44
CA ASN A 177 14.87 21.80 -23.12
C ASN A 177 15.81 20.60 -22.99
N TYR A 178 16.01 19.85 -24.06
CA TYR A 178 16.96 18.74 -24.11
C TYR A 178 18.40 19.27 -24.06
N GLY A 179 18.73 20.32 -24.82
CA GLY A 179 20.04 20.98 -24.78
C GLY A 179 20.41 21.48 -23.38
N LYS A 180 19.46 22.11 -22.68
CA LYS A 180 19.65 22.53 -21.27
C LYS A 180 19.93 21.35 -20.35
N PHE A 181 19.16 20.27 -20.48
CA PHE A 181 19.37 19.04 -19.71
C PHE A 181 20.74 18.41 -19.99
N CYS A 182 21.17 18.37 -21.25
CA CYS A 182 22.50 17.89 -21.65
C CYS A 182 23.63 18.73 -21.05
N VAL A 183 23.49 20.05 -21.08
CA VAL A 183 24.45 20.97 -20.46
C VAL A 183 24.52 20.77 -18.94
N GLU A 184 23.37 20.71 -18.27
CA GLU A 184 23.28 20.55 -16.81
C GLU A 184 24.03 19.29 -16.32
N HIS A 185 23.94 18.19 -17.07
CA HIS A 185 24.55 16.92 -16.69
C HIS A 185 25.92 16.62 -17.31
N SER A 186 26.47 17.56 -18.11
CA SER A 186 27.74 17.39 -18.83
C SER A 186 28.71 18.57 -18.66
N GLN A 187 28.55 19.34 -17.58
CA GLN A 187 29.38 20.54 -17.32
C GLN A 187 30.88 20.22 -17.33
N ASP A 188 31.28 19.09 -16.75
CA ASP A 188 32.68 18.64 -16.69
C ASP A 188 33.31 18.37 -18.08
N ILE A 189 32.48 18.02 -19.07
CA ILE A 189 32.91 17.83 -20.46
C ILE A 189 32.99 19.18 -21.18
N LEU A 190 31.99 20.05 -20.97
CA LEU A 190 31.91 21.37 -21.60
C LEU A 190 32.96 22.35 -21.07
N GLU A 191 33.32 22.28 -19.78
CA GLU A 191 34.37 23.13 -19.21
C GLU A 191 35.70 22.96 -19.93
N LYS A 192 36.01 21.73 -20.38
CA LYS A 192 37.23 21.38 -21.13
C LYS A 192 37.17 21.80 -22.61
N ALA A 193 36.02 22.27 -23.11
CA ALA A 193 35.90 22.77 -24.47
C ALA A 193 36.61 24.13 -24.58
N GLU A 194 37.72 24.14 -25.30
CA GLU A 194 38.48 25.34 -25.64
C GLU A 194 38.03 25.90 -26.98
N LYS A 195 38.19 27.22 -27.16
CA LYS A 195 37.93 27.87 -28.44
C LYS A 195 38.80 27.21 -29.52
N PRO A 196 38.24 26.70 -30.62
CA PRO A 196 39.04 26.12 -31.69
C PRO A 196 40.04 27.17 -32.20
N LYS A 197 41.31 26.76 -32.38
CA LYS A 197 42.32 27.60 -33.01
C LYS A 197 41.94 27.71 -34.49
N THR A 198 41.60 28.90 -34.94
CA THR A 198 41.55 29.22 -36.37
C THR A 198 42.98 29.11 -36.89
N GLU A 199 43.26 28.12 -37.73
CA GLU A 199 44.45 28.15 -38.59
C GLU A 199 44.19 29.23 -39.65
N ASP A 200 45.03 30.27 -39.63
CA ASP A 200 45.11 31.32 -40.65
C ASP A 200 45.66 30.78 -41.98
#